data_AF-A0A428Q466-F1
#
_entry.id   AF-A0A428Q466-F1
#
_cell.length_a   1.000
_cell.length_b   1.000
_cell.length_c   1.000
_cell.angle_alpha   90.00
_cell.angle_beta   90.00
_cell.angle_gamma   90.00
#
_symmetry.space_group_name_H-M   'P 1'
#
loop_
_entity.id
_entity.type
_entity.pdbx_description
1 polymer ?
#
loop_
_entity_poly.entity_id
_entity_poly.type
_entity_poly.pdbx_seq_one_letter_code
_entity_poly.pdbx_strand_id
1 'polypeptide(L)'
;MLMGMMEQLTNKEILYEPMKELDDKFPEWLAKNRNSTPKEDLKRYEEQQSVVREIVAKFEEKTYSDSNAADREFIVDRMQKMQAAGSPPSDLVGDMASAQEALNPSDEACNPQ
;
A
#
# COMPACT_ATOMS: atom_id res chain seq x y z
N MET A 1 -8.76 6.26 18.12
CA MET A 1 -9.66 6.22 16.95
C MET A 1 -8.95 5.77 15.68
N LEU A 2 -7.73 6.25 15.36
CA LEU A 2 -6.97 5.82 14.18
C LEU A 2 -6.60 4.32 14.16
N MET A 3 -6.30 3.72 15.32
CA MET A 3 -5.86 2.32 15.40
C MET A 3 -6.94 1.30 14.97
N GLY A 4 -8.20 1.52 15.37
CA GLY A 4 -9.32 0.65 14.98
C GLY A 4 -9.71 0.75 13.50
N MET A 5 -9.42 1.88 12.85
CA MET A 5 -9.61 2.05 11.40
C MET A 5 -8.49 1.37 10.61
N MET A 6 -7.24 1.46 11.08
CA MET A 6 -6.12 0.68 10.52
C MET A 6 -6.38 -0.83 10.60
N GLU A 7 -6.88 -1.34 11.73
CA GLU A 7 -7.16 -2.77 11.88
C GLU A 7 -8.16 -3.30 10.83
N GLN A 8 -9.19 -2.52 10.49
CA GLN A 8 -10.12 -2.89 9.41
C GLN A 8 -9.48 -2.79 8.03
N LEU A 9 -8.69 -1.74 7.77
CA LEU A 9 -8.01 -1.58 6.48
C LEU A 9 -6.89 -2.61 6.26
N THR A 10 -6.37 -3.23 7.31
CA THR A 10 -5.38 -4.31 7.22
C THR A 10 -5.97 -5.71 7.08
N ASN A 11 -7.31 -5.84 7.12
CA ASN A 11 -7.97 -7.12 6.96
C ASN A 11 -7.79 -7.65 5.53
N LYS A 12 -7.51 -8.95 5.38
CA LYS A 12 -7.32 -9.58 4.08
C LYS A 12 -8.49 -9.36 3.11
N GLU A 13 -9.73 -9.45 3.57
CA GLU A 13 -10.92 -9.28 2.70
C GLU A 13 -10.99 -7.88 2.08
N ILE A 14 -10.38 -6.88 2.72
CA ILE A 14 -10.38 -5.48 2.27
C ILE A 14 -9.08 -5.14 1.54
N LEU A 15 -7.94 -5.60 2.05
CA LEU A 15 -6.62 -5.16 1.58
C LEU A 15 -6.03 -6.05 0.47
N TYR A 16 -6.44 -7.32 0.38
CA TYR A 16 -5.78 -8.26 -0.52
C TYR A 16 -5.95 -7.89 -2.00
N GLU A 17 -7.19 -7.71 -2.45
CA GLU A 17 -7.51 -7.37 -3.83
C GLU A 17 -6.81 -6.08 -4.30
N PRO A 18 -6.89 -4.94 -3.58
CA PRO A 18 -6.18 -3.73 -3.98
C PRO A 18 -4.66 -3.89 -4.02
N MET A 19 -4.07 -4.63 -3.06
CA MET A 19 -2.64 -4.89 -3.07
C MET A 19 -2.23 -5.84 -4.21
N LYS A 20 -3.07 -6.82 -4.55
CA LYS A 20 -2.81 -7.75 -5.64
C LYS A 20 -2.80 -7.02 -6.99
N GLU A 21 -3.80 -6.18 -7.24
CA GLU A 21 -3.84 -5.36 -8.45
C GLU A 21 -2.62 -4.46 -8.57
N LEU A 22 -2.20 -3.86 -7.44
CA LEU A 22 -1.03 -3.00 -7.40
C LEU A 22 0.25 -3.81 -7.70
N ASP A 23 0.45 -4.99 -7.10
CA ASP A 23 1.59 -5.90 -7.37
C ASP A 23 1.64 -6.32 -8.85
N ASP A 24 0.48 -6.54 -9.48
CA ASP A 24 0.40 -6.93 -10.89
C ASP A 24 0.74 -5.77 -11.83
N LYS A 25 0.29 -4.54 -11.52
CA LYS A 25 0.52 -3.35 -12.36
C LYS A 25 1.92 -2.74 -12.17
N PHE A 26 2.51 -2.83 -10.97
CA PHE A 26 3.77 -2.16 -10.63
C PHE A 26 4.96 -2.53 -11.53
N PRO A 27 5.24 -3.81 -11.83
CA PRO A 27 6.38 -4.20 -12.66
C PRO A 27 6.33 -3.59 -14.05
N GLU A 28 5.14 -3.55 -14.66
CA GLU A 28 4.93 -2.98 -15.97
C GLU A 28 5.12 -1.45 -15.95
N TRP A 29 4.60 -0.78 -14.92
CA TRP A 29 4.78 0.66 -14.76
C TRP A 29 6.25 1.03 -14.58
N LEU A 30 7.00 0.30 -13.73
CA LEU A 30 8.43 0.55 -13.56
C LEU A 30 9.20 0.32 -14.87
N ALA A 31 8.93 -0.75 -15.60
CA ALA A 31 9.59 -1.01 -16.88
C ALA A 31 9.38 0.12 -17.90
N LYS A 32 8.16 0.69 -17.94
CA LYS A 32 7.80 1.78 -18.85
C LYS A 32 8.38 3.13 -18.41
N ASN A 33 8.39 3.43 -17.12
CA ASN A 33 8.66 4.76 -16.58
C ASN A 33 10.07 4.92 -15.98
N ARG A 34 10.87 3.85 -15.87
CA ARG A 34 12.20 3.89 -15.25
C ARG A 34 13.15 4.92 -15.84
N ASN A 35 13.08 5.21 -17.13
CA ASN A 35 13.99 6.18 -17.76
C ASN A 35 13.52 7.64 -17.62
N SER A 36 12.22 7.86 -17.39
CA SER A 36 11.60 9.18 -17.23
C SER A 36 11.40 9.58 -15.77
N THR A 37 11.54 8.63 -14.83
CA THR A 37 11.33 8.87 -13.40
C THR A 37 12.63 9.31 -12.72
N PRO A 38 12.62 10.34 -11.84
CA PRO A 38 13.77 10.71 -11.03
C PRO A 38 14.31 9.54 -10.21
N LYS A 39 15.64 9.49 -10.00
CA LYS A 39 16.28 8.38 -9.28
C LYS A 39 15.80 8.23 -7.84
N GLU A 40 15.51 9.35 -7.18
CA GLU A 40 14.98 9.36 -5.82
C GLU A 40 13.59 8.74 -5.76
N ASP A 41 12.71 9.08 -6.71
CA ASP A 41 11.36 8.52 -6.82
C ASP A 41 11.40 7.05 -7.22
N LEU A 42 12.28 6.65 -8.14
CA LEU A 42 12.44 5.25 -8.49
C LEU A 42 12.78 4.37 -7.30
N LYS A 43 13.68 4.84 -6.44
CA LYS A 43 14.04 4.10 -5.23
C LYS A 43 12.82 3.90 -4.33
N ARG A 44 12.00 4.95 -4.14
CA ARG A 44 10.76 4.87 -3.35
C ARG A 44 9.75 3.92 -4.00
N TYR A 45 9.57 3.99 -5.31
CA TYR A 45 8.63 3.13 -6.04
C TYR A 45 9.07 1.66 -6.05
N GLU A 46 10.36 1.38 -6.15
CA GLU A 46 10.89 0.01 -5.99
C GLU A 46 10.68 -0.52 -4.57
N GLU A 47 10.83 0.32 -3.55
CA GLU A 47 10.53 -0.03 -2.16
C GLU A 47 9.03 -0.32 -1.97
N GLN A 48 8.16 0.54 -2.51
CA GLN A 48 6.71 0.31 -2.51
C GLN A 48 6.38 -1.02 -3.19
N GLN A 49 6.91 -1.31 -4.38
CA GLN A 49 6.71 -2.59 -5.07
C GLN A 49 7.07 -3.79 -4.19
N SER A 50 8.22 -3.74 -3.51
CA SER A 50 8.64 -4.81 -2.59
C SER A 50 7.63 -4.99 -1.47
N VAL A 51 7.21 -3.89 -0.85
CA VAL A 51 6.24 -3.90 0.25
C VAL A 51 4.88 -4.47 -0.20
N VAL A 52 4.36 -4.05 -1.36
CA VAL A 52 3.11 -4.58 -1.92
C VAL A 52 3.22 -6.10 -2.11
N ARG A 53 4.30 -6.55 -2.76
CA ARG A 53 4.54 -7.98 -3.02
C ARG A 53 4.61 -8.79 -1.72
N GLU A 54 5.28 -8.26 -0.70
CA GLU A 54 5.37 -8.90 0.61
C GLU A 54 4.01 -9.03 1.30
N ILE A 55 3.15 -8.02 1.19
CA ILE A 55 1.77 -8.07 1.71
C ILE A 55 0.95 -9.14 0.97
N VAL A 56 0.97 -9.14 -0.36
CA VAL A 56 0.27 -10.12 -1.19
C VAL A 56 0.73 -11.53 -0.85
N ALA A 57 2.05 -11.76 -0.84
CA ALA A 57 2.61 -13.07 -0.53
C ALA A 57 2.20 -13.53 0.88
N LYS A 58 2.19 -12.62 1.86
CA LYS A 58 1.75 -12.95 3.22
C LYS A 58 0.29 -13.36 3.26
N PHE A 59 -0.59 -12.65 2.55
CA PHE A 59 -2.00 -13.04 2.45
C PHE A 59 -2.21 -14.38 1.75
N GLU A 60 -1.37 -14.74 0.78
CA GLU A 60 -1.44 -16.01 0.05
C GLU A 60 -0.90 -17.21 0.84
N GLU A 61 -0.22 -16.99 1.97
CA GLU A 61 0.20 -18.07 2.86
C GLU A 61 -1.02 -18.87 3.35
N LYS A 62 -0.93 -20.19 3.27
CA LYS A 62 -2.01 -21.10 3.71
C LYS A 62 -2.32 -20.97 5.21
N THR A 63 -1.35 -20.51 5.98
CA THR A 63 -1.43 -20.34 7.43
C THR A 63 -1.85 -18.95 7.85
N TYR A 64 -1.99 -18.02 6.91
CA TYR A 64 -2.39 -16.64 7.20
C TYR A 64 -3.73 -16.60 7.92
N SER A 65 -3.82 -15.79 8.97
CA SER A 65 -5.08 -15.49 9.63
C SER A 65 -5.11 -14.06 10.17
N ASP A 66 -6.16 -13.31 9.85
CA ASP A 66 -6.39 -11.98 10.43
C ASP A 66 -6.56 -12.04 11.96
N SER A 67 -6.90 -13.21 12.53
CA SER A 67 -6.98 -13.39 13.99
C SER A 67 -5.61 -13.63 14.64
N ASN A 68 -4.59 -14.03 13.85
CA ASN A 68 -3.24 -14.22 14.36
C ASN A 68 -2.54 -12.87 14.56
N ALA A 69 -2.05 -12.62 15.78
CA ALA A 69 -1.41 -11.36 16.13
C ALA A 69 -0.13 -11.07 15.32
N ALA A 70 0.69 -12.10 15.05
CA ALA A 70 1.92 -11.94 14.31
C ALA A 70 1.66 -11.66 12.82
N ASP A 71 0.62 -12.27 12.24
CA ASP A 71 0.23 -11.98 10.86
C ASP A 71 -0.28 -10.54 10.73
N ARG A 72 -1.15 -10.09 11.64
CA ARG A 72 -1.61 -8.69 11.66
C ARG A 72 -0.46 -7.71 11.83
N GLU A 73 0.44 -7.97 12.78
CA GLU A 73 1.59 -7.11 13.04
C GLU A 73 2.49 -7.00 11.79
N PHE A 74 2.69 -8.11 11.06
CA PHE A 74 3.42 -8.09 9.80
C PHE A 74 2.75 -7.17 8.77
N ILE A 75 1.44 -7.29 8.58
CA ILE A 75 0.70 -6.45 7.62
C ILE A 75 0.77 -4.97 8.03
N VAL A 76 0.62 -4.66 9.32
CA VAL A 76 0.74 -3.30 9.84
C VAL A 76 2.14 -2.73 9.60
N ASP A 77 3.21 -3.48 9.89
CA ASP A 77 4.60 -3.04 9.65
C ASP A 77 4.85 -2.76 8.16
N ARG A 78 4.29 -3.59 7.25
CA ARG A 78 4.37 -3.34 5.80
C ARG A 78 3.60 -2.09 5.39
N MET A 79 2.40 -1.87 5.90
CA MET A 79 1.63 -0.66 5.62
C MET A 79 2.34 0.61 6.12
N GLN A 80 2.99 0.55 7.29
CA GLN A 80 3.81 1.66 7.78
C GLN A 80 5.01 1.95 6.88
N LYS A 81 5.70 0.90 6.39
CA LYS A 81 6.77 1.06 5.40
C LYS A 81 6.28 1.67 4.09
N MET A 82 5.10 1.26 3.61
CA MET A 82 4.47 1.86 2.44
C MET A 82 4.25 3.37 2.62
N GLN A 83 3.68 3.77 3.77
CA GLN A 83 3.46 5.17 4.10
C GLN A 83 4.78 5.95 4.19
N ALA A 84 5.83 5.36 4.77
CA ALA A 84 7.16 5.97 4.87
C ALA A 84 7.83 6.15 3.50
N ALA A 85 7.58 5.25 2.54
CA ALA A 85 8.04 5.39 1.15
C ALA A 85 7.29 6.52 0.40
N GLY A 86 6.19 7.02 0.97
CA GLY A 86 5.36 8.11 0.44
C GLY A 86 4.30 7.63 -0.54
N SER A 87 3.66 8.58 -1.23
CA SER A 87 2.56 8.26 -2.14
C SER A 87 3.02 7.38 -3.32
N PRO A 88 2.19 6.42 -3.78
CA PRO A 88 2.49 5.64 -4.97
C PRO A 88 2.36 6.47 -6.26
N PRO A 89 2.87 5.97 -7.40
CA PRO A 89 2.69 6.64 -8.69
C PRO A 89 1.22 6.88 -9.00
N SER A 90 0.85 8.10 -9.39
CA SER A 90 -0.55 8.49 -9.64
C SER A 90 -1.24 7.64 -10.71
N ASP A 91 -0.50 7.14 -11.70
CA ASP A 91 -1.04 6.25 -12.74
C ASP A 91 -1.44 4.86 -12.20
N LEU A 92 -0.83 4.42 -11.09
CA LEU A 92 -1.15 3.16 -10.43
C LEU A 92 -2.29 3.33 -9.41
N VAL A 93 -2.44 4.53 -8.86
CA VAL A 93 -3.44 4.89 -7.83
C VAL A 93 -4.76 5.37 -8.43
N GLY A 94 -4.78 5.81 -9.69
CA GLY A 94 -6.00 6.30 -10.36
C GLY A 94 -7.17 5.28 -10.43
N ASP A 95 -6.88 3.98 -10.35
CA ASP A 95 -7.88 2.90 -10.20
C ASP A 95 -8.30 2.66 -8.73
N MET A 96 -7.60 3.27 -7.77
CA MET A 96 -7.66 3.02 -6.33
C MET A 96 -7.91 4.29 -5.50
N ALA A 97 -8.72 5.21 -6.03
CA ALA A 97 -9.08 6.48 -5.38
C ALA A 97 -9.49 6.31 -3.90
N SER A 98 -10.20 5.22 -3.59
CA SER A 98 -10.70 4.90 -2.24
C SER A 98 -9.60 4.58 -1.22
N ALA A 99 -8.47 4.00 -1.66
CA ALA A 99 -7.38 3.62 -0.76
C ALA A 99 -6.49 4.83 -0.41
N GLN A 100 -6.34 5.78 -1.34
CA GLN A 100 -5.54 6.99 -1.13
C GLN A 100 -6.21 7.91 -0.07
N GLU A 101 -7.54 8.06 -0.13
CA GLU A 101 -8.32 8.79 0.88
C GLU A 101 -8.26 8.13 2.26
N ALA A 102 -8.19 6.79 2.31
CA ALA A 102 -8.09 6.04 3.55
C ALA A 102 -6.68 6.08 4.19
N LEU A 103 -5.62 6.17 3.37
CA LEU A 103 -4.23 6.08 3.81
C LEU A 103 -3.56 7.44 4.04
N ASN A 104 -4.11 8.53 3.49
CA ASN A 104 -3.68 9.90 3.72
C ASN A 104 -4.84 10.77 4.23
N PRO A 105 -5.15 10.76 5.54
CA PRO A 105 -6.10 11.71 6.13
C PRO A 105 -5.55 13.15 6.22
N SER A 106 -4.52 13.48 5.44
CA SER A 106 -3.83 14.78 5.46
C SER A 106 -4.00 15.46 4.10
N ASP A 107 -5.20 16.00 3.86
CA ASP A 107 -5.34 17.25 3.09
C ASP A 107 -6.69 17.96 3.36
N GLU A 108 -7.73 17.26 3.85
CA GLU A 108 -9.04 17.90 4.12
C GLU A 108 -9.22 18.41 5.57
N ALA A 109 -8.14 18.44 6.37
CA ALA A 109 -8.14 18.94 7.75
C ALA A 109 -7.44 20.30 7.93
N CYS A 110 -7.17 21.05 6.86
CA CYS A 110 -6.70 22.44 6.93
C CYS A 110 -7.41 23.34 5.91
N ASN A 111 -8.74 23.41 5.96
CA ASN A 111 -9.43 24.65 5.63
C ASN A 111 -10.54 24.94 6.66
N PRO A 112 -10.24 25.63 7.76
CA PRO A 112 -11.28 26.24 8.56
C PRO A 112 -11.74 27.52 7.84
N GLN A 113 -12.92 27.46 7.23
CA GLN A 113 -13.79 28.58 6.85
C GLN A 113 -13.21 29.71 6.00
#